data_AF-A0A929NRD4-F1
#
_entry.id   AF-A0A929NRD4-F1
#
_cell.length_a   1.000
_cell.length_b   1.000
_cell.length_c   1.000
_cell.angle_alpha   90.00
_cell.angle_beta   90.00
_cell.angle_gamma   90.00
#
_symmetry.space_group_name_H-M   'P 1'
#
loop_
_entity.id
_entity.type
_entity.pdbx_description
1 polymer ?
#
loop_
_entity_poly.entity_id
_entity_poly.type
_entity_poly.pdbx_seq_one_letter_code
_entity_poly.pdbx_strand_id
1 'polypeptide(L)' 'MARINIQFTRFSAFYSPLIATAAGGFLTDEGLEPELSLSAPGVSAIAALLDGSAHVVQSAPSQGLSSLE' A
#
# COMPACT_ATOMS: atom_id res chain seq x y z
N MET A 1 6.54 -16.16 -9.59
CA MET A 1 6.45 -15.08 -8.58
C MET A 1 4.99 -14.81 -8.30
N ALA A 2 4.64 -14.53 -7.04
CA ALA A 2 3.26 -14.20 -6.66
C ALA A 2 3.07 -12.68 -6.70
N ARG A 3 1.98 -12.21 -7.29
CA ARG A 3 1.71 -10.77 -7.40
C ARG A 3 1.24 -10.20 -6.06
N ILE A 4 1.77 -9.04 -5.68
CA ILE A 4 1.34 -8.31 -4.49
C ILE A 4 0.91 -6.87 -4.84
N ASN A 5 -0.39 -6.61 -4.76
CA ASN A 5 -0.97 -5.29 -4.98
C ASN A 5 -0.82 -4.44 -3.72
N ILE A 6 -0.15 -3.30 -3.84
CA ILE A 6 0.12 -2.39 -2.74
C ILE A 6 -0.44 -1.01 -3.09
N GLN A 7 -1.31 -0.46 -2.24
CA GLN A 7 -1.91 0.87 -2.45
C GLN A 7 -1.52 1.87 -1.36
N PHE A 8 -1.28 3.12 -1.73
CA PHE A 8 -0.92 4.17 -0.77
C PHE A 8 -1.56 5.52 -1.12
N THR A 9 -1.71 6.39 -0.11
CA THR A 9 -2.22 7.76 -0.31
C THR A 9 -1.09 8.74 -0.59
N ARG A 10 -1.27 9.70 -1.51
CA ARG A 10 -0.22 10.64 -1.98
C ARG A 10 0.37 11.58 -0.92
N PHE A 11 -0.08 11.55 0.33
CA PHE A 11 0.44 12.39 1.43
C PHE A 11 1.02 11.60 2.61
N SER A 12 1.06 10.26 2.56
CA SER A 12 1.83 9.52 3.56
C SER A 12 3.31 9.83 3.36
N ALA A 13 3.93 10.72 4.15
CA ALA A 13 5.32 11.20 4.02
C ALA A 13 6.44 10.13 3.97
N PHE A 14 6.08 8.85 3.89
CA PHE A 14 6.87 7.67 4.11
C PHE A 14 6.89 6.71 2.90
N TYR A 15 6.68 7.17 1.65
CA TYR A 15 6.84 6.25 0.50
C TYR A 15 8.29 5.89 0.22
N SER A 16 9.27 6.69 0.66
CA SER A 16 10.67 6.40 0.34
C SER A 16 11.10 5.01 0.81
N PRO A 17 10.76 4.54 2.04
CA PRO A 17 10.91 3.13 2.41
C PRO A 17 10.17 2.17 1.48
N LEU A 18 8.86 2.35 1.26
CA LEU A 18 8.05 1.41 0.47
C LEU A 18 8.51 1.29 -0.98
N ILE A 19 8.79 2.42 -1.62
CA ILE A 19 9.31 2.48 -2.99
C ILE A 19 10.70 1.86 -3.04
N ALA A 20 11.57 2.12 -2.05
CA ALA A 20 12.89 1.47 -1.99
C ALA A 20 12.77 -0.05 -1.79
N THR A 21 11.79 -0.53 -1.01
CA THR A 21 11.51 -1.95 -0.84
C THR A 21 11.10 -2.61 -2.16
N ALA A 22 10.25 -1.95 -2.95
CA ALA A 22 9.84 -2.45 -4.27
C ALA A 22 10.94 -2.33 -5.33
N ALA A 23 11.53 -1.14 -5.48
CA ALA A 23 12.53 -0.83 -6.51
C ALA A 23 13.91 -1.46 -6.23
N GLY A 24 14.24 -1.70 -4.96
CA GLY A 24 15.48 -2.33 -4.54
C GLY A 24 15.51 -3.85 -4.72
N GLY A 25 14.44 -4.46 -5.22
CA GLY A 25 14.37 -5.90 -5.47
C GLY A 25 14.05 -6.75 -4.25
N PHE A 26 13.94 -6.17 -3.05
CA PHE A 26 13.69 -6.91 -1.81
C PHE A 26 12.44 -7.79 -1.86
N LEU A 27 11.35 -7.33 -2.50
CA LEU A 27 10.15 -8.15 -2.68
C LEU A 27 10.36 -9.26 -3.72
N THR A 28 11.07 -8.94 -4.80
CA THR A 28 11.42 -9.89 -5.85
C THR A 28 12.29 -11.03 -5.31
N ASP A 29 13.25 -10.72 -4.44
CA ASP A 29 14.13 -11.69 -3.77
C ASP A 29 13.33 -12.68 -2.90
N GLU A 30 12.19 -12.24 -2.36
CA GLU A 30 11.22 -13.07 -1.62
C GLU A 30 10.18 -13.75 -2.55
N GLY A 31 10.33 -13.64 -3.87
CA GLY A 31 9.44 -14.25 -4.86
C GLY A 31 8.12 -13.50 -5.09
N LEU A 32 8.03 -12.23 -4.66
CA LEU A 32 6.87 -11.36 -4.82
C LEU A 32 7.08 -10.35 -5.96
N GLU A 33 6.06 -10.16 -6.80
CA GLU A 33 6.04 -9.16 -7.86
C GLU A 33 5.14 -7.99 -7.44
N PRO A 34 5.71 -6.83 -7.05
CA PRO A 34 4.93 -5.72 -6.53
C PRO A 34 4.22 -4.93 -7.63
N GLU A 35 2.95 -4.62 -7.41
CA GLU A 35 2.19 -3.62 -8.17
C GLU A 35 1.84 -2.45 -7.25
N LEU A 36 2.41 -1.29 -7.53
CA LEU A 36 2.20 -0.07 -6.76
C LEU A 36 1.07 0.77 -7.36
N SER A 37 0.10 1.18 -6.54
CA SER A 37 -1.00 2.06 -6.95
C SER A 37 -1.25 3.20 -5.94
N LEU A 38 -1.84 4.28 -6.43
CA LEU A 38 -2.24 5.43 -5.61
C LEU A 38 -3.73 5.37 -5.33
N SER A 39 -4.13 5.58 -4.07
CA SER A 39 -5.52 5.86 -3.74
C SER A 39 -5.94 7.22 -4.32
N ALA A 40 -7.18 7.30 -4.80
CA ALA A 40 -7.74 8.54 -5.33
C ALA A 40 -7.87 9.62 -4.23
N PRO A 41 -7.85 10.92 -4.59
CA PRO A 41 -8.07 11.99 -3.63
C PRO A 41 -9.39 11.83 -2.87
N GLY A 42 -9.34 11.92 -1.54
CA GLY A 42 -10.52 11.75 -0.67
C GLY A 42 -10.94 10.29 -0.44
N VAL A 43 -10.27 9.31 -1.04
CA VAL A 43 -10.53 7.89 -0.85
C VAL A 43 -9.50 7.28 0.10
N SER A 44 -9.97 6.59 1.14
CA SER A 44 -9.09 5.82 2.02
C SER A 44 -8.55 4.61 1.27
N ALA A 45 -7.23 4.38 1.33
CA ALA A 45 -6.63 3.17 0.78
C ALA A 45 -7.16 1.89 1.47
N ILE A 46 -7.71 2.00 2.69
CA ILE A 46 -8.37 0.87 3.37
C ILE A 46 -9.54 0.31 2.55
N ALA A 47 -10.22 1.13 1.76
CA ALA A 47 -11.29 0.65 0.88
C ALA A 47 -10.80 -0.46 -0.08
N ALA A 48 -9.56 -0.34 -0.57
CA ALA A 48 -8.94 -1.33 -1.44
C ALA A 48 -8.61 -2.66 -0.75
N LEU A 49 -8.42 -2.65 0.59
CA LEU A 49 -8.34 -3.90 1.35
C LEU A 49 -9.71 -4.58 1.45
N LEU A 50 -10.75 -3.79 1.70
CA LEU A 50 -12.11 -4.29 1.90
C LEU A 50 -12.72 -4.87 0.61
N ASP A 51 -12.42 -4.27 -0.54
CA ASP A 51 -12.89 -4.74 -1.85
C ASP A 51 -11.96 -5.78 -2.51
N GLY A 52 -10.81 -6.07 -1.89
CA GLY A 52 -9.83 -7.05 -2.34
C GLY A 52 -8.95 -6.61 -3.51
N SER A 53 -8.98 -5.34 -3.91
CA SER A 53 -8.11 -4.80 -4.98
C SER A 53 -6.66 -4.60 -4.53
N ALA A 54 -6.40 -4.47 -3.22
CA ALA A 54 -5.06 -4.41 -2.63
C ALA A 54 -4.87 -5.47 -1.54
N HIS A 55 -3.64 -5.98 -1.41
CA HIS A 55 -3.26 -6.90 -0.33
C HIS A 55 -2.65 -6.15 0.86
N VAL A 56 -1.97 -5.03 0.60
CA VAL A 56 -1.30 -4.21 1.62
C VAL A 56 -1.56 -2.75 1.30
N VAL A 57 -1.84 -1.94 2.32
CA VAL A 57 -2.02 -0.49 2.11
C VAL A 57 -1.25 0.34 3.14
N GLN A 58 -0.72 1.48 2.68
CA GLN A 58 -0.10 2.47 3.54
C GLN A 58 -0.99 3.72 3.60
N SER A 59 -1.45 4.02 4.81
CA SER A 59 -2.40 5.10 5.09
C SER A 59 -1.86 6.04 6.15
N ALA A 60 -2.37 7.27 6.22
CA ALA A 60 -2.15 8.11 7.38
C ALA A 60 -2.78 7.45 8.63
N PRO A 61 -2.14 7.52 9.82
CA PRO A 61 -2.68 6.91 11.04
C PRO A 61 -4.13 7.31 11.34
N SER A 62 -4.51 8.56 11.05
CA SER A 62 -5.88 9.07 11.24
C SER A 62 -6.95 8.34 10.44
N GLN A 63 -6.59 7.62 9.37
CA GLN A 63 -7.51 6.79 8.58
C GLN A 63 -7.71 5.40 9.19
N GLY A 64 -6.77 4.91 10.00
CA GLY A 64 -6.84 3.59 10.64
C GLY A 64 -7.40 3.63 12.06
N LEU A 65 -7.21 4.75 12.79
CA LEU A 65 -7.72 4.88 14.16
C LEU A 65 -9.26 4.88 14.23
N SER A 66 -9.96 5.33 13.20
CA SER A 66 -11.43 5.29 13.15
C SER A 66 -12.01 3.88 13.00
N SER A 67 -11.17 2.88 12.69
CA SER A 67 -11.58 1.48 12.53
C SER A 67 -11.37 0.63 13.79
N LEU A 68 -10.86 1.23 14.88
CA LEU A 68 -10.63 0.57 16.18
C LEU A 68 -11.72 0.87 17.23
N GLU A 69 -12.75 1.64 16.87
CA GLU A 69 -13.99 1.87 17.64
C GLU A 69 -15.15 1.18 16.91
#